data_AF-A0A4D4N9W2-F1
#
_entry.id   AF-A0A4D4N9W2-F1
#
_cell.length_a   1.000
_cell.length_b   1.000
_cell.length_c   1.000
_cell.angle_alpha   90.00
_cell.angle_beta   90.00
_cell.angle_gamma   90.00
#
_symmetry.space_group_name_H-M   'P 1'
#
loop_
_entity.id
_entity.type
_entity.pdbx_description
1 polymer ?
#
loop_
_entity_poly.entity_id
_entity_poly.type
_entity_poly.pdbx_seq_one_letter_code
_entity_poly.pdbx_strand_id
1 'polypeptide(L)'
;MVKGHGKKQRAKNRSRRTGAAHASAAANAMHTHTPLPDMSVLPLVPHGAGRVLDLDLAARIVAACRAGCGPCQKSLAKQARQDRPTLAALAGVVFGLLPTPGMFASAATREWAPLARDAKARNSGVEALAAVEAMTDQQVADLLEDTLDHWAAGGVPEEQIAGMIKAVGADRAHRFHPEPDTDLMEGMLPYVPGWEIDYDLATKVVCAVWGGCESCRSRLAPAVVAHRATLAGLAGAVFLTPSHTTVQESPAPGPAARAWIEQAHGKFWTSGAEAVLRAVGELSEDAAADLLGKSLDVWASSGAALAGVGLGGITPAPPRQRPADPMDAFREAGVEVVTLDDLDLPKDVDPYCLAPNYGVTLMQTTMPDGRPMPMLVLYPETEDAGIEDLERRTDWEHWGLHRMPDMNPRWRVRARIADRSLQGLVHVGADGEDDIELWRAAESVSLPTAAWDLFDSAQHVLVAGPVQKPDALGALQAAGEAGELLAIVARVSFH
;
A
#
# COMPACT_ATOMS: atom_id res chain seq x y z
N MET A 1 -49.67 -15.29 -22.29
CA MET A 1 -49.12 -15.79 -21.00
C MET A 1 -47.60 -15.84 -21.11
N VAL A 2 -46.89 -14.82 -20.60
CA VAL A 2 -45.47 -14.56 -20.92
C VAL A 2 -44.55 -15.13 -19.82
N LYS A 3 -44.03 -16.35 -20.03
CA LYS A 3 -43.17 -17.07 -19.06
C LYS A 3 -41.70 -16.58 -18.96
N GLY A 4 -41.36 -15.37 -19.45
CA GLY A 4 -39.95 -14.92 -19.59
C GLY A 4 -39.44 -13.87 -18.58
N HIS A 5 -40.32 -13.05 -17.99
CA HIS A 5 -39.89 -11.85 -17.25
C HIS A 5 -39.13 -12.14 -15.95
N GLY A 6 -39.49 -13.21 -15.23
CA GLY A 6 -38.86 -13.55 -13.96
C GLY A 6 -37.38 -13.95 -14.08
N LYS A 7 -37.00 -14.62 -15.17
CA LYS A 7 -35.61 -15.07 -15.38
C LYS A 7 -34.69 -13.89 -15.72
N LYS A 8 -35.18 -12.96 -16.55
CA LYS A 8 -34.45 -11.72 -16.90
C LYS A 8 -34.27 -10.81 -15.70
N GLN A 9 -35.30 -10.62 -14.87
CA GLN A 9 -35.20 -9.78 -13.67
C GLN A 9 -34.23 -10.37 -12.63
N ARG A 10 -34.23 -11.70 -12.44
CA ARG A 10 -33.25 -12.37 -11.57
C ARG A 10 -31.82 -12.20 -12.07
N ALA A 11 -31.59 -12.30 -13.38
CA ALA A 11 -30.27 -12.08 -13.96
C ALA A 11 -29.79 -10.62 -13.81
N LYS A 12 -30.69 -9.64 -14.00
CA LYS A 12 -30.42 -8.21 -13.78
C LYS A 12 -30.07 -7.90 -12.33
N ASN A 13 -30.86 -8.42 -11.39
CA ASN A 13 -30.61 -8.25 -9.95
C ASN A 13 -29.30 -8.92 -9.53
N ARG A 14 -28.98 -10.08 -10.11
CA ARG A 14 -27.72 -10.78 -9.85
C ARG A 14 -26.52 -10.01 -10.41
N SER A 15 -26.59 -9.53 -11.65
CA SER A 15 -25.57 -8.69 -12.27
C SER A 15 -25.27 -7.44 -11.43
N ARG A 16 -26.30 -6.71 -10.98
CA ARG A 16 -26.14 -5.56 -10.07
C ARG A 16 -25.48 -5.94 -8.74
N ARG A 17 -25.83 -7.09 -8.17
CA ARG A 17 -25.29 -7.54 -6.87
C ARG A 17 -23.85 -8.05 -6.97
N THR A 18 -23.44 -8.61 -8.10
CA THR A 18 -22.14 -9.29 -8.24
C THR A 18 -21.15 -8.55 -9.12
N GLY A 19 -21.54 -7.44 -9.76
CA GLY A 19 -20.71 -6.71 -10.74
C GLY A 19 -20.49 -7.47 -12.06
N ALA A 20 -21.07 -8.66 -12.22
CA ALA A 20 -20.88 -9.49 -13.40
C ALA A 20 -21.69 -8.95 -14.59
N ALA A 21 -21.14 -9.07 -15.80
CA ALA A 21 -21.89 -8.80 -17.02
C ALA A 21 -23.21 -9.58 -17.04
N HIS A 22 -24.29 -8.95 -17.52
CA HIS A 22 -25.64 -9.54 -17.50
C HIS A 22 -25.70 -10.94 -18.15
N ALA A 23 -24.91 -11.17 -19.20
CA ALA A 23 -24.78 -12.48 -19.86
C ALA A 23 -24.24 -13.56 -18.90
N SER A 24 -23.17 -13.26 -18.15
CA SER A 24 -22.59 -14.17 -17.16
C SER A 24 -23.54 -14.42 -15.98
N ALA A 25 -24.21 -13.37 -15.51
CA ALA A 25 -25.23 -13.47 -14.45
C ALA A 25 -26.46 -14.30 -14.89
N ALA A 26 -26.86 -14.20 -16.15
CA ALA A 26 -27.93 -14.98 -16.76
C ALA A 26 -27.55 -16.44 -17.00
N ALA A 27 -26.29 -16.71 -17.35
CA ALA A 27 -25.74 -18.04 -17.58
C ALA A 27 -25.40 -18.79 -16.27
N ASN A 28 -25.39 -18.10 -15.12
CA ASN A 28 -24.89 -18.64 -13.86
C ASN A 28 -23.43 -19.11 -13.95
N ALA A 29 -22.66 -18.51 -14.87
CA ALA A 29 -21.24 -18.77 -15.01
C ALA A 29 -20.51 -18.05 -13.87
N MET A 30 -19.86 -18.82 -12.99
CA MET A 30 -18.90 -18.27 -12.03
C MET A 30 -17.78 -17.58 -12.80
N HIS A 31 -17.22 -16.50 -12.24
CA HIS A 31 -15.98 -15.94 -12.80
C HIS A 31 -14.90 -17.02 -12.77
N THR A 32 -14.13 -17.11 -13.86
CA THR A 32 -12.97 -17.99 -13.96
C THR A 32 -11.74 -17.15 -13.68
N HIS A 33 -10.97 -17.52 -12.66
CA HIS A 33 -9.71 -16.86 -12.32
C HIS A 33 -8.56 -17.70 -12.86
N THR A 34 -7.87 -17.19 -13.88
CA THR A 34 -6.69 -17.82 -14.48
C THR A 34 -5.50 -16.85 -14.42
N PRO A 35 -4.26 -17.35 -14.16
CA PRO A 35 -3.93 -18.74 -13.90
C PRO A 35 -4.40 -19.22 -12.51
N LEU A 36 -4.72 -20.51 -12.39
CA LEU A 36 -4.93 -21.13 -11.09
C LEU A 36 -3.56 -21.42 -10.46
N PRO A 37 -3.38 -21.14 -9.15
CA PRO A 37 -2.16 -21.52 -8.45
C PRO A 37 -2.05 -23.05 -8.38
N ASP A 38 -0.82 -23.57 -8.45
CA ASP A 38 -0.59 -25.00 -8.23
C ASP A 38 -0.80 -25.34 -6.75
N MET A 39 -1.66 -26.33 -6.49
CA MET A 39 -2.01 -26.84 -5.16
C MET A 39 -1.48 -28.25 -4.93
N SER A 40 -0.60 -28.75 -5.82
CA SER A 40 0.05 -30.06 -5.73
C SER A 40 0.87 -30.27 -4.46
N VAL A 41 1.24 -29.19 -3.76
CA VAL A 41 1.88 -29.23 -2.43
C VAL A 41 0.93 -29.70 -1.31
N LEU A 42 -0.38 -29.40 -1.38
CA LEU A 42 -1.29 -29.65 -0.25
C LEU A 42 -1.34 -31.12 0.20
N PRO A 43 -1.31 -32.12 -0.71
CA PRO A 43 -1.23 -33.53 -0.30
C PRO A 43 0.09 -33.92 0.35
N LEU A 44 1.15 -33.12 0.21
CA LEU A 44 2.48 -33.38 0.76
C LEU A 44 2.61 -32.90 2.22
N VAL A 45 1.68 -32.07 2.69
CA VAL A 45 1.66 -31.63 4.09
C VAL A 45 0.80 -32.54 4.97
N PRO A 46 1.17 -32.77 6.24
CA PRO A 46 0.50 -33.77 7.07
C PRO A 46 -0.89 -33.34 7.53
N HIS A 47 -1.25 -32.06 7.43
CA HIS A 47 -2.45 -31.44 8.04
C HIS A 47 -3.78 -31.97 7.53
N GLY A 48 -3.83 -32.50 6.30
CA GLY A 48 -5.00 -33.22 5.79
C GLY A 48 -5.18 -34.61 6.39
N ALA A 49 -4.24 -35.08 7.22
CA ALA A 49 -4.23 -36.40 7.88
C ALA A 49 -4.52 -37.58 6.95
N GLY A 50 -4.04 -37.52 5.70
CA GLY A 50 -4.26 -38.54 4.67
C GLY A 50 -5.69 -38.59 4.09
N ARG A 51 -6.54 -37.60 4.39
CA ARG A 51 -7.84 -37.44 3.74
C ARG A 51 -7.67 -36.93 2.30
N VAL A 52 -8.69 -37.17 1.47
CA VAL A 52 -8.77 -36.62 0.12
C VAL A 52 -8.99 -35.11 0.22
N LEU A 53 -8.19 -34.35 -0.51
CA LEU A 53 -8.26 -32.88 -0.57
C LEU A 53 -8.89 -32.44 -1.89
N ASP A 54 -9.74 -31.41 -1.84
CA ASP A 54 -10.29 -30.74 -3.03
C ASP A 54 -9.32 -29.65 -3.51
N LEU A 55 -8.36 -30.06 -4.34
CA LEU A 55 -7.33 -29.17 -4.87
C LEU A 55 -7.90 -28.13 -5.85
N ASP A 56 -9.00 -28.43 -6.55
CA ASP A 56 -9.68 -27.47 -7.44
C ASP A 56 -10.32 -26.35 -6.61
N LEU A 57 -11.03 -26.71 -5.53
CA LEU A 57 -11.61 -25.75 -4.60
C LEU A 57 -10.52 -24.86 -3.98
N ALA A 58 -9.42 -25.46 -3.50
CA ALA A 58 -8.28 -24.74 -2.96
C ALA A 58 -7.67 -23.76 -3.97
N ALA A 59 -7.43 -24.20 -5.20
CA ALA A 59 -6.85 -23.35 -6.23
C ALA A 59 -7.78 -22.18 -6.59
N ARG A 60 -9.07 -22.45 -6.73
CA ARG A 60 -10.07 -21.42 -7.12
C ARG A 60 -10.30 -20.40 -6.02
N ILE A 61 -10.32 -20.79 -4.75
CA ILE A 61 -10.52 -19.83 -3.65
C ILE A 61 -9.30 -18.93 -3.50
N VAL A 62 -8.09 -19.46 -3.61
CA VAL A 62 -6.86 -18.67 -3.58
C VAL A 62 -6.75 -17.75 -4.80
N ALA A 63 -7.11 -18.23 -6.01
CA ALA A 63 -7.12 -17.39 -7.20
C ALA A 63 -8.15 -16.24 -7.09
N ALA A 64 -9.35 -16.53 -6.57
CA ALA A 64 -10.35 -15.50 -6.29
C ALA A 64 -9.89 -14.50 -5.22
N CYS A 65 -9.13 -14.97 -4.23
CA CYS A 65 -8.50 -14.16 -3.20
C CYS A 65 -7.49 -13.19 -3.80
N ARG A 66 -6.49 -13.69 -4.53
CA ARG A 66 -5.47 -12.90 -5.22
C ARG A 66 -6.04 -11.91 -6.23
N ALA A 67 -7.14 -12.25 -6.88
CA ALA A 67 -7.83 -11.34 -7.82
C ALA A 67 -8.72 -10.29 -7.13
N GLY A 68 -8.80 -10.26 -5.80
CA GLY A 68 -9.69 -9.35 -5.05
C GLY A 68 -11.19 -9.57 -5.33
N CYS A 69 -11.59 -10.74 -5.84
CA CYS A 69 -12.96 -10.97 -6.31
C CYS A 69 -13.90 -11.39 -5.16
N GLY A 70 -14.34 -10.42 -4.36
CA GLY A 70 -15.23 -10.63 -3.20
C GLY A 70 -16.45 -11.55 -3.43
N PRO A 71 -17.20 -11.46 -4.55
CA PRO A 71 -18.33 -12.36 -4.81
C PRO A 71 -17.92 -13.85 -4.94
N CYS A 72 -16.81 -14.15 -5.61
CA CYS A 72 -16.31 -15.52 -5.77
C CYS A 72 -15.73 -16.04 -4.46
N GLN A 73 -14.97 -15.21 -3.74
CA GLN A 73 -14.45 -15.56 -2.41
C GLN A 73 -15.59 -15.92 -1.46
N LYS A 74 -16.63 -15.10 -1.34
CA LYS A 74 -17.80 -15.40 -0.47
C LYS A 74 -18.48 -16.73 -0.83
N SER A 75 -18.62 -17.02 -2.12
CA SER A 75 -19.26 -18.25 -2.60
C SER A 75 -18.40 -19.50 -2.38
N LEU A 76 -17.08 -19.39 -2.58
CA LEU A 76 -16.13 -20.50 -2.42
C LEU A 76 -15.78 -20.72 -0.95
N ALA A 77 -15.69 -19.67 -0.15
CA ALA A 77 -15.43 -19.75 1.29
C ALA A 77 -16.50 -20.58 2.01
N LYS A 78 -17.77 -20.52 1.57
CA LYS A 78 -18.79 -21.42 2.10
C LYS A 78 -18.48 -22.90 1.87
N GLN A 79 -17.93 -23.25 0.70
CA GLN A 79 -17.56 -24.62 0.36
C GLN A 79 -16.28 -25.03 1.09
N ALA A 80 -15.25 -24.17 1.10
CA ALA A 80 -13.99 -24.44 1.79
C ALA A 80 -14.17 -24.65 3.30
N ARG A 81 -15.09 -23.91 3.95
CA ARG A 81 -15.44 -24.13 5.37
C ARG A 81 -16.14 -25.46 5.64
N GLN A 82 -16.75 -26.08 4.63
CA GLN A 82 -17.38 -27.40 4.75
C GLN A 82 -16.37 -28.53 4.51
N ASP A 83 -15.38 -28.30 3.65
CA ASP A 83 -14.27 -29.22 3.41
C ASP A 83 -13.13 -28.99 4.42
N ARG A 84 -13.33 -29.51 5.64
CA ARG A 84 -12.39 -29.36 6.76
C ARG A 84 -10.97 -29.88 6.45
N PRO A 85 -10.79 -31.03 5.76
CA PRO A 85 -9.46 -31.46 5.34
C PRO A 85 -8.74 -30.47 4.43
N THR A 86 -9.44 -29.93 3.42
CA THR A 86 -8.86 -28.96 2.49
C THR A 86 -8.50 -27.65 3.19
N LEU A 87 -9.36 -27.16 4.08
CA LEU A 87 -9.06 -26.00 4.92
C LEU A 87 -7.84 -26.24 5.83
N ALA A 88 -7.78 -27.38 6.52
CA ALA A 88 -6.66 -27.70 7.39
C ALA A 88 -5.33 -27.78 6.62
N ALA A 89 -5.35 -28.32 5.39
CA ALA A 89 -4.18 -28.34 4.52
C ALA A 89 -3.77 -26.92 4.07
N LEU A 90 -4.72 -26.09 3.61
CA LEU A 90 -4.47 -24.70 3.23
C LEU A 90 -3.88 -23.87 4.37
N ALA A 91 -4.48 -23.96 5.55
CA ALA A 91 -4.02 -23.27 6.75
C ALA A 91 -2.69 -23.83 7.25
N GLY A 92 -2.48 -25.15 7.10
CA GLY A 92 -1.28 -25.85 7.55
C GLY A 92 -0.04 -25.49 6.76
N VAL A 93 -0.17 -25.26 5.46
CA VAL A 93 0.92 -24.70 4.63
C VAL A 93 1.35 -23.33 5.14
N VAL A 94 0.42 -22.50 5.60
CA VAL A 94 0.74 -21.17 6.13
C VAL A 94 1.26 -21.30 7.57
N PHE A 95 0.38 -21.63 8.51
CA PHE A 95 0.65 -21.53 9.95
C PHE A 95 1.46 -22.69 10.52
N GLY A 96 1.57 -23.81 9.81
CA GLY A 96 2.52 -24.88 10.16
C GLY A 96 3.98 -24.53 9.84
N LEU A 97 4.22 -23.49 9.03
CA LEU A 97 5.56 -23.01 8.67
C LEU A 97 5.98 -21.79 9.48
N LEU A 98 5.03 -20.96 9.92
CA LEU A 98 5.34 -19.72 10.63
C LEU A 98 5.67 -19.93 12.11
N PRO A 99 6.72 -19.27 12.64
CA PRO A 99 7.08 -19.36 14.07
C PRO A 99 6.01 -18.76 14.97
N THR A 100 5.20 -17.82 14.46
CA THR A 100 3.99 -17.30 15.09
C THR A 100 2.95 -17.00 13.99
N PRO A 101 1.65 -17.15 14.25
CA PRO A 101 0.60 -16.85 13.28
C PRO A 101 0.40 -15.34 13.01
N GLY A 102 1.19 -14.46 13.63
CA GLY A 102 1.05 -13.00 13.55
C GLY A 102 0.09 -12.42 14.60
N MET A 103 0.20 -11.11 14.85
CA MET A 103 -0.60 -10.42 15.86
C MET A 103 -2.07 -10.22 15.44
N PHE A 104 -2.33 -10.21 14.13
CA PHE A 104 -3.66 -9.99 13.56
C PHE A 104 -4.45 -11.28 13.37
N ALA A 105 -3.81 -12.45 13.53
CA ALA A 105 -4.51 -13.71 13.47
C ALA A 105 -5.58 -13.81 14.57
N SER A 106 -6.73 -14.33 14.18
CA SER A 106 -7.83 -14.59 15.09
C SER A 106 -7.42 -15.49 16.27
N ALA A 107 -8.23 -15.49 17.33
CA ALA A 107 -8.02 -16.41 18.45
C ALA A 107 -8.01 -17.88 17.99
N ALA A 108 -8.91 -18.25 17.08
CA ALA A 108 -8.99 -19.60 16.51
C ALA A 108 -7.68 -20.02 15.82
N THR A 109 -7.13 -19.14 14.98
CA THR A 109 -5.85 -19.39 14.30
C THR A 109 -4.68 -19.46 15.28
N ARG A 110 -4.67 -18.58 16.30
CA ARG A 110 -3.63 -18.58 17.35
C ARG A 110 -3.62 -19.86 18.18
N GLU A 111 -4.80 -20.38 18.52
CA GLU A 111 -4.94 -21.65 19.23
C GLU A 111 -4.57 -22.85 18.36
N TRP A 112 -4.87 -22.79 17.05
CA TRP A 112 -4.63 -23.89 16.14
C TRP A 112 -3.19 -23.99 15.61
N ALA A 113 -2.50 -22.86 15.39
CA ALA A 113 -1.17 -22.83 14.78
C ALA A 113 -0.11 -23.70 15.50
N PRO A 114 -0.06 -23.78 16.85
CA PRO A 114 0.83 -24.71 17.54
C PRO A 114 0.61 -26.18 17.14
N LEU A 115 -0.64 -26.61 16.96
CA LEU A 115 -0.98 -27.97 16.51
C LEU A 115 -0.52 -28.21 15.07
N ALA A 116 -0.67 -27.21 14.20
CA ALA A 116 -0.20 -27.28 12.82
C ALA A 116 1.33 -27.44 12.74
N ARG A 117 2.09 -26.78 13.63
CA ARG A 117 3.55 -26.93 13.72
C ARG A 117 3.97 -28.29 14.26
N ASP A 118 3.31 -28.76 15.32
CA ASP A 118 3.59 -30.08 15.90
C ASP A 118 3.26 -31.20 14.88
N ALA A 119 2.17 -31.04 14.13
CA ALA A 119 1.82 -31.93 13.03
C ALA A 119 2.93 -32.03 11.97
N LYS A 120 3.55 -30.90 11.61
CA LYS A 120 4.71 -30.87 10.71
C LYS A 120 5.92 -31.58 11.33
N ALA A 121 6.24 -31.29 12.59
CA ALA A 121 7.39 -31.88 13.29
C ALA A 121 7.28 -33.41 13.41
N ARG A 122 6.08 -33.93 13.65
CA ARG A 122 5.79 -35.36 13.79
C ARG A 122 5.39 -36.05 12.49
N ASN A 123 5.26 -35.29 11.40
CA ASN A 123 4.70 -35.74 10.13
C ASN A 123 3.33 -36.45 10.30
N SER A 124 2.45 -35.88 11.13
CA SER A 124 1.12 -36.41 11.43
C SER A 124 0.13 -35.29 11.75
N GLY A 125 -0.86 -35.06 10.90
CA GLY A 125 -1.86 -33.99 11.10
C GLY A 125 -3.15 -34.41 11.76
N VAL A 126 -3.22 -35.58 12.40
CA VAL A 126 -4.46 -36.11 13.01
C VAL A 126 -5.04 -35.13 14.04
N GLU A 127 -4.21 -34.62 14.96
CA GLU A 127 -4.65 -33.68 15.99
C GLU A 127 -5.01 -32.30 15.41
N ALA A 128 -4.22 -31.82 14.44
CA ALA A 128 -4.48 -30.56 13.77
C ALA A 128 -5.82 -30.59 13.00
N LEU A 129 -6.09 -31.66 12.25
CA LEU A 129 -7.36 -31.82 11.54
C LEU A 129 -8.54 -31.96 12.51
N ALA A 130 -8.40 -32.78 13.56
CA ALA A 130 -9.44 -32.97 14.56
C ALA A 130 -9.82 -31.64 15.23
N ALA A 131 -8.85 -30.75 15.47
CA ALA A 131 -9.11 -29.41 15.99
C ALA A 131 -9.94 -28.57 15.00
N VAL A 132 -9.62 -28.58 13.69
CA VAL A 132 -10.41 -27.87 12.66
C VAL A 132 -11.83 -28.44 12.53
N GLU A 133 -11.99 -29.76 12.66
CA GLU A 133 -13.30 -30.42 12.65
C GLU A 133 -14.15 -30.05 13.87
N ALA A 134 -13.52 -29.83 15.03
CA ALA A 134 -14.18 -29.41 16.27
C ALA A 134 -14.53 -27.91 16.33
N MET A 135 -13.93 -27.08 15.45
CA MET A 135 -14.21 -25.64 15.42
C MET A 135 -15.65 -25.33 15.01
N THR A 136 -16.22 -24.33 15.70
CA THR A 136 -17.51 -23.72 15.34
C THR A 136 -17.45 -23.05 13.97
N ASP A 137 -18.60 -22.82 13.34
CA ASP A 137 -18.68 -22.16 12.03
C ASP A 137 -18.00 -20.78 11.99
N GLN A 138 -17.99 -20.05 13.11
CA GLN A 138 -17.29 -18.77 13.23
C GLN A 138 -15.78 -18.97 13.25
N GLN A 139 -15.26 -19.84 14.12
CA GLN A 139 -13.82 -20.12 14.21
C GLN A 139 -13.22 -20.62 12.89
N VAL A 140 -13.99 -21.37 12.11
CA VAL A 140 -13.59 -21.89 10.80
C VAL A 140 -13.59 -20.77 9.75
N ALA A 141 -14.51 -19.82 9.86
CA ALA A 141 -14.50 -18.63 9.03
C ALA A 141 -13.27 -17.78 9.32
N ASP A 142 -12.98 -17.55 10.60
CA ASP A 142 -11.82 -16.78 11.04
C ASP A 142 -10.51 -17.45 10.58
N LEU A 143 -10.37 -18.78 10.75
CA LEU A 143 -9.21 -19.52 10.27
C LEU A 143 -9.04 -19.43 8.75
N LEU A 144 -10.13 -19.53 8.00
CA LEU A 144 -10.09 -19.42 6.54
C LEU A 144 -9.72 -18.00 6.09
N GLU A 145 -10.26 -16.97 6.73
CA GLU A 145 -9.96 -15.57 6.42
C GLU A 145 -8.48 -15.26 6.66
N ASP A 146 -7.97 -15.59 7.86
CA ASP A 146 -6.54 -15.44 8.21
C ASP A 146 -5.63 -16.19 7.22
N THR A 147 -6.05 -17.38 6.79
CA THR A 147 -5.32 -18.20 5.81
C THR A 147 -5.30 -17.52 4.44
N LEU A 148 -6.45 -17.02 3.98
CA LEU A 148 -6.57 -16.38 2.66
C LEU A 148 -5.80 -15.06 2.60
N ASP A 149 -5.77 -14.28 3.67
CA ASP A 149 -4.97 -13.04 3.76
C ASP A 149 -3.48 -13.33 3.53
N HIS A 150 -2.97 -14.44 4.09
CA HIS A 150 -1.58 -14.86 3.84
C HIS A 150 -1.36 -15.31 2.39
N TRP A 151 -2.32 -16.01 1.78
CA TRP A 151 -2.24 -16.40 0.38
C TRP A 151 -2.35 -15.20 -0.60
N ALA A 152 -3.07 -14.15 -0.22
CA ALA A 152 -3.17 -12.89 -0.96
C ALA A 152 -1.86 -12.11 -0.92
N ALA A 153 -1.17 -12.08 0.22
CA ALA A 153 0.11 -11.41 0.42
C ALA A 153 1.31 -12.09 -0.30
N GLY A 154 1.06 -13.06 -1.18
CA GLY A 154 2.08 -13.80 -1.94
C GLY A 154 2.20 -15.27 -1.57
N GLY A 155 1.73 -15.67 -0.38
CA GLY A 155 1.94 -17.03 0.15
C GLY A 155 3.42 -17.36 0.36
N VAL A 156 3.73 -18.63 0.62
CA VAL A 156 5.11 -19.13 0.64
C VAL A 156 5.50 -19.49 -0.80
N PRO A 157 6.59 -18.93 -1.38
CA PRO A 157 7.02 -19.24 -2.74
C PRO A 157 7.18 -20.75 -2.97
N GLU A 158 6.75 -21.22 -4.15
CA GLU A 158 6.80 -22.65 -4.52
C GLU A 158 8.21 -23.23 -4.43
N GLU A 159 9.23 -22.43 -4.79
CA GLU A 159 10.64 -22.79 -4.67
C GLU A 159 11.09 -22.98 -3.22
N GLN A 160 10.54 -22.19 -2.30
CA GLN A 160 10.82 -22.31 -0.87
C GLN A 160 10.16 -23.58 -0.32
N ILE A 161 8.93 -23.89 -0.76
CA ILE A 161 8.24 -25.14 -0.43
C ILE A 161 9.02 -26.36 -0.95
N ALA A 162 9.45 -26.35 -2.22
CA ALA A 162 10.19 -27.44 -2.87
C ALA A 162 11.58 -27.64 -2.24
N GLY A 163 12.29 -26.55 -1.95
CA GLY A 163 13.58 -26.58 -1.25
C GLY A 163 13.48 -27.19 0.14
N MET A 164 12.36 -26.97 0.84
CA MET A 164 12.12 -27.50 2.18
C MET A 164 11.72 -28.99 2.19
N ILE A 165 10.93 -29.46 1.22
CA ILE A 165 10.68 -30.90 1.02
C ILE A 165 12.00 -31.63 0.80
N LYS A 166 12.92 -31.01 0.05
CA LYS A 166 14.26 -31.54 -0.20
C LYS A 166 15.16 -31.51 1.05
N ALA A 167 15.04 -30.48 1.89
CA ALA A 167 15.82 -30.34 3.14
C ALA A 167 15.42 -31.36 4.22
N VAL A 168 14.18 -31.85 4.23
CA VAL A 168 13.76 -32.98 5.10
C VAL A 168 14.48 -34.30 4.72
N GLY A 169 15.07 -34.38 3.52
CA GLY A 169 15.81 -35.55 3.04
C GLY A 169 17.33 -35.41 2.94
N ALA A 170 17.93 -34.25 3.19
CA ALA A 170 19.36 -34.02 2.90
C ALA A 170 20.09 -33.25 4.01
N ASP A 171 20.97 -33.95 4.72
CA ASP A 171 21.91 -33.38 5.69
C ASP A 171 23.17 -32.83 4.95
N ARG A 172 23.49 -31.55 5.20
CA ARG A 172 24.72 -30.77 4.89
C ARG A 172 25.08 -30.41 3.42
N ALA A 173 25.04 -29.10 3.12
CA ALA A 173 26.23 -28.29 2.74
C ALA A 173 25.92 -26.80 2.40
N HIS A 174 24.66 -26.41 2.20
CA HIS A 174 24.29 -25.01 1.99
C HIS A 174 23.29 -24.58 3.05
N ARG A 175 23.68 -23.60 3.90
CA ARG A 175 22.73 -22.96 4.81
C ARG A 175 21.85 -22.07 3.96
N PHE A 176 20.65 -22.54 3.65
CA PHE A 176 19.64 -21.77 2.95
C PHE A 176 19.03 -20.79 3.96
N HIS A 177 19.12 -19.50 3.67
CA HIS A 177 18.42 -18.47 4.42
C HIS A 177 17.21 -18.03 3.59
N PRO A 178 16.04 -17.77 4.20
CA PRO A 178 14.96 -17.14 3.48
C PRO A 178 15.45 -15.78 2.97
N GLU A 179 15.45 -15.59 1.66
CA GLU A 179 15.76 -14.29 1.06
C GLU A 179 14.53 -13.38 1.23
N PRO A 180 14.64 -12.24 1.94
CA PRO A 180 13.69 -11.15 1.78
C PRO A 180 13.58 -10.80 0.31
N ASP A 181 12.41 -10.34 -0.10
CA ASP A 181 12.30 -9.60 -1.35
C ASP A 181 13.35 -8.48 -1.35
N THR A 182 14.23 -8.45 -2.33
CA THR A 182 15.46 -7.60 -2.33
C THR A 182 15.16 -6.11 -2.30
N ASP A 183 13.90 -5.76 -2.58
CA ASP A 183 13.37 -4.40 -2.56
C ASP A 183 12.94 -3.96 -1.15
N LEU A 184 13.20 -4.78 -0.11
CA LEU A 184 12.83 -4.52 1.28
C LEU A 184 13.21 -3.12 1.76
N MET A 185 14.33 -2.57 1.30
CA MET A 185 14.81 -1.27 1.73
C MET A 185 14.57 -0.18 0.67
N GLU A 186 14.20 -0.56 -0.55
CA GLU A 186 13.99 0.36 -1.67
C GLU A 186 12.66 1.09 -1.49
N GLY A 187 12.71 2.42 -1.38
CA GLY A 187 11.54 3.25 -1.08
C GLY A 187 11.11 3.28 0.40
N MET A 188 11.71 2.45 1.26
CA MET A 188 11.45 2.48 2.71
C MET A 188 12.18 3.63 3.43
N LEU A 189 13.08 4.35 2.79
CA LEU A 189 13.84 5.41 3.42
C LEU A 189 13.91 6.64 2.52
N PRO A 190 13.99 7.85 3.10
CA PRO A 190 14.31 9.03 2.33
C PRO A 190 15.67 8.84 1.67
N TYR A 191 15.74 9.16 0.38
CA TYR A 191 16.99 9.15 -0.36
C TYR A 191 17.94 10.20 0.24
N VAL A 192 19.13 9.77 0.64
CA VAL A 192 20.19 10.64 1.15
C VAL A 192 21.33 10.66 0.13
N PRO A 193 21.53 11.76 -0.61
CA PRO A 193 22.59 11.84 -1.62
C PRO A 193 23.98 11.58 -1.04
N GLY A 194 24.76 10.70 -1.68
CA GLY A 194 26.11 10.31 -1.26
C GLY A 194 26.15 9.42 -0.03
N TRP A 195 25.04 8.77 0.31
CA TRP A 195 24.90 7.87 1.45
C TRP A 195 24.17 6.58 1.02
N GLU A 196 24.68 5.97 -0.04
CA GLU A 196 24.06 4.81 -0.70
C GLU A 196 24.12 3.57 0.20
N ILE A 197 22.98 2.90 0.37
CA ILE A 197 22.88 1.64 1.11
C ILE A 197 23.47 0.51 0.26
N ASP A 198 24.33 -0.32 0.85
CA ASP A 198 24.67 -1.62 0.28
C ASP A 198 23.52 -2.60 0.58
N TYR A 199 22.61 -2.70 -0.40
CA TYR A 199 21.39 -3.53 -0.31
C TYR A 199 21.70 -5.03 -0.22
N ASP A 200 22.77 -5.50 -0.86
CA ASP A 200 23.19 -6.90 -0.80
C ASP A 200 23.68 -7.25 0.62
N LEU A 201 24.46 -6.37 1.24
CA LEU A 201 24.89 -6.51 2.62
C LEU A 201 23.71 -6.45 3.61
N ALA A 202 22.79 -5.50 3.42
CA ALA A 202 21.55 -5.40 4.22
C ALA A 202 20.72 -6.69 4.13
N THR A 203 20.48 -7.16 2.92
CA THR A 203 19.69 -8.37 2.64
C THR A 203 20.32 -9.58 3.32
N LYS A 204 21.63 -9.79 3.17
CA LYS A 204 22.36 -10.91 3.77
C LYS A 204 22.28 -10.93 5.30
N VAL A 205 22.39 -9.77 5.95
CA VAL A 205 22.33 -9.72 7.42
C VAL A 205 20.91 -9.97 7.94
N VAL A 206 19.89 -9.44 7.27
CA VAL A 206 18.48 -9.70 7.60
C VAL A 206 18.11 -11.17 7.36
N CYS A 207 18.53 -11.76 6.23
CA CYS A 207 18.42 -13.20 5.93
C CYS A 207 18.97 -14.06 7.08
N ALA A 208 20.19 -13.73 7.53
CA ALA A 208 20.86 -14.47 8.59
C ALA A 208 20.07 -14.39 9.91
N VAL A 209 19.52 -13.22 10.22
CA VAL A 209 18.71 -12.98 11.42
C VAL A 209 17.37 -13.73 11.35
N TRP A 210 16.63 -13.64 10.25
CA TRP A 210 15.37 -14.38 10.08
C TRP A 210 15.56 -15.89 10.04
N GLY A 211 16.70 -16.35 9.50
CA GLY A 211 17.09 -17.76 9.56
C GLY A 211 17.60 -18.21 10.93
N GLY A 212 17.67 -17.33 11.95
CA GLY A 212 18.22 -17.63 13.27
C GLY A 212 19.69 -18.06 13.24
N CYS A 213 20.46 -17.66 12.22
CA CYS A 213 21.81 -18.12 11.98
C CYS A 213 22.86 -17.19 12.64
N GLU A 214 23.09 -17.39 13.93
CA GLU A 214 23.98 -16.53 14.73
C GLU A 214 25.38 -16.41 14.12
N SER A 215 25.97 -17.49 13.59
CA SER A 215 27.31 -17.40 12.98
C SER A 215 27.36 -16.52 11.73
N CYS A 216 26.29 -16.47 10.93
CA CYS A 216 26.22 -15.55 9.78
C CYS A 216 26.02 -14.11 10.27
N ARG A 217 25.16 -13.91 11.28
CA ARG A 217 24.96 -12.61 11.93
C ARG A 217 26.28 -12.05 12.46
N SER A 218 27.02 -12.81 13.29
CA SER A 218 28.28 -12.34 13.87
C SER A 218 29.36 -12.07 12.81
N ARG A 219 29.36 -12.81 11.70
CA ARG A 219 30.30 -12.61 10.59
C ARG A 219 30.00 -11.34 9.77
N LEU A 220 28.72 -11.02 9.57
CA LEU A 220 28.29 -9.88 8.75
C LEU A 220 28.25 -8.57 9.55
N ALA A 221 28.00 -8.63 10.87
CA ALA A 221 27.82 -7.45 11.70
C ALA A 221 28.97 -6.42 11.60
N PRO A 222 30.27 -6.79 11.66
CA PRO A 222 31.35 -5.81 11.52
C PRO A 222 31.34 -5.07 10.18
N ALA A 223 30.98 -5.74 9.09
CA ALA A 223 30.88 -5.11 7.76
C ALA A 223 29.73 -4.10 7.70
N VAL A 224 28.59 -4.42 8.30
CA VAL A 224 27.44 -3.49 8.40
C VAL A 224 27.79 -2.29 9.27
N VAL A 225 28.49 -2.49 10.40
CA VAL A 225 28.96 -1.40 11.25
C VAL A 225 29.91 -0.50 10.46
N ALA A 226 30.89 -1.05 9.75
CA ALA A 226 31.81 -0.26 8.93
C ALA A 226 31.08 0.53 7.82
N HIS A 227 30.03 -0.05 7.22
CA HIS A 227 29.22 0.59 6.20
C HIS A 227 28.06 1.40 6.78
N ARG A 228 28.37 2.61 7.29
CA ARG A 228 27.43 3.49 8.03
C ARG A 228 26.11 3.76 7.30
N ALA A 229 26.11 3.81 5.96
CA ALA A 229 24.90 3.94 5.17
C ALA A 229 23.96 2.73 5.30
N THR A 230 24.52 1.52 5.25
CA THR A 230 23.74 0.29 5.44
C THR A 230 23.21 0.18 6.86
N LEU A 231 24.02 0.54 7.86
CA LEU A 231 23.55 0.62 9.24
C LEU A 231 22.41 1.63 9.42
N ALA A 232 22.59 2.85 8.89
CA ALA A 232 21.57 3.89 8.94
C ALA A 232 20.29 3.42 8.25
N GLY A 233 20.42 2.70 7.14
CA GLY A 233 19.31 2.06 6.48
C GLY A 233 18.56 1.12 7.41
N LEU A 234 19.22 0.06 7.85
CA LEU A 234 18.64 -0.99 8.70
C LEU A 234 18.02 -0.45 9.99
N ALA A 235 18.65 0.55 10.61
CA ALA A 235 18.15 1.21 11.80
C ALA A 235 16.99 2.16 11.49
N GLY A 236 17.08 2.92 10.39
CA GLY A 236 16.05 3.86 9.96
C GLY A 236 14.73 3.16 9.63
N ALA A 237 14.79 2.02 8.93
CA ALA A 237 13.62 1.23 8.59
C ALA A 237 12.83 0.74 9.81
N VAL A 238 13.51 0.64 10.96
CA VAL A 238 12.93 0.18 12.22
C VAL A 238 12.50 1.34 13.12
N PHE A 239 13.34 2.37 13.24
CA PHE A 239 13.20 3.38 14.29
C PHE A 239 12.70 4.74 13.79
N LEU A 240 12.74 5.05 12.49
CA LEU A 240 12.16 6.30 11.98
C LEU A 240 10.63 6.29 12.02
N THR A 241 10.02 5.10 11.88
CA THR A 241 8.57 4.93 11.89
C THR A 241 8.00 4.99 13.31
N PRO A 242 6.79 5.55 13.51
CA PRO A 242 6.18 5.71 14.85
C PRO A 242 5.71 4.40 15.51
N SER A 243 6.16 3.23 15.05
CA SER A 243 5.61 1.94 15.48
C SER A 243 5.75 1.76 17.00
N HIS A 244 4.62 1.43 17.65
CA HIS A 244 4.46 1.22 19.10
C HIS A 244 5.20 -0.01 19.64
N THR A 245 6.20 -0.55 18.93
CA THR A 245 6.93 -1.72 19.38
C THR A 245 7.79 -1.33 20.58
N THR A 246 7.24 -1.48 21.79
CA THR A 246 8.03 -1.46 23.01
C THR A 246 9.11 -2.52 22.84
N VAL A 247 10.36 -2.08 22.69
CA VAL A 247 11.54 -2.96 22.65
C VAL A 247 11.63 -3.68 23.98
N GLN A 248 10.92 -4.80 24.12
CA GLN A 248 10.97 -5.65 25.29
C GLN A 248 12.12 -6.65 25.17
N GLU A 249 12.85 -6.79 26.28
CA GLU A 249 13.78 -7.89 26.62
C GLU A 249 15.21 -7.94 26.06
N SER A 250 15.66 -7.00 25.21
CA SER A 250 17.10 -6.94 24.86
C SER A 250 17.90 -6.03 25.82
N PRO A 251 19.17 -6.36 26.17
CA PRO A 251 20.03 -5.53 27.03
C PRO A 251 20.04 -4.08 26.53
N ALA A 252 19.80 -3.11 27.42
CA ALA A 252 19.55 -1.73 27.01
C ALA A 252 20.69 -1.20 26.10
N PRO A 253 20.36 -0.49 25.00
CA PRO A 253 21.40 0.03 24.12
C PRO A 253 22.30 1.00 24.91
N GLY A 254 23.57 1.09 24.51
CA GLY A 254 24.46 2.11 25.01
C GLY A 254 23.88 3.52 24.86
N PRO A 255 24.32 4.51 25.66
CA PRO A 255 23.69 5.83 25.72
C PRO A 255 23.60 6.54 24.37
N ALA A 256 24.62 6.40 23.52
CA ALA A 256 24.65 7.04 22.20
C ALA A 256 23.64 6.40 21.21
N ALA A 257 23.54 5.07 21.17
CA ALA A 257 22.54 4.38 20.36
C ALA A 257 21.12 4.71 20.84
N ARG A 258 20.90 4.84 22.15
CA ARG A 258 19.62 5.27 22.71
C ARG A 258 19.25 6.69 22.29
N ALA A 259 20.18 7.63 22.44
CA ALA A 259 19.97 9.02 22.04
C ALA A 259 19.63 9.11 20.55
N TRP A 260 20.30 8.34 19.70
CA TRP A 260 19.97 8.27 18.27
C TRP A 260 18.56 7.73 18.02
N ILE A 261 18.17 6.62 18.67
CA ILE A 261 16.83 6.03 18.53
C ILE A 261 15.74 7.02 18.96
N GLU A 262 15.94 7.71 20.09
CA GLU A 262 15.02 8.75 20.59
C GLU A 262 14.90 9.92 19.61
N GLN A 263 16.01 10.32 18.98
CA GLN A 263 16.01 11.37 17.95
C GLN A 263 15.33 10.94 16.65
N ALA A 264 15.48 9.67 16.26
CA ALA A 264 14.92 9.10 15.04
C ALA A 264 13.41 8.90 15.10
N HIS A 265 12.87 8.61 16.28
CA HIS A 265 11.48 8.22 16.44
C HIS A 265 10.50 9.25 15.86
N GLY A 266 9.64 8.81 14.95
CA GLY A 266 8.62 9.65 14.31
C GLY A 266 9.16 10.66 13.29
N LYS A 267 10.44 10.59 12.92
CA LYS A 267 11.04 11.51 11.93
C LYS A 267 10.81 11.09 10.49
N PHE A 268 10.30 9.89 10.22
CA PHE A 268 10.13 9.33 8.87
C PHE A 268 9.52 10.30 7.85
N TRP A 269 8.46 11.00 8.23
CA TRP A 269 7.72 11.94 7.37
C TRP A 269 8.15 13.39 7.55
N THR A 270 9.32 13.64 8.14
CA THR A 270 9.80 14.99 8.44
C THR A 270 11.09 15.29 7.67
N SER A 271 11.36 16.56 7.42
CA SER A 271 12.64 17.04 6.88
C SER A 271 13.84 16.67 7.76
N GLY A 272 13.62 16.27 9.01
CA GLY A 272 14.65 15.80 9.92
C GLY A 272 15.18 14.38 9.65
N ALA A 273 14.52 13.59 8.80
CA ALA A 273 14.90 12.18 8.57
C ALA A 273 16.32 12.05 8.00
N GLU A 274 16.69 12.89 7.02
CA GLU A 274 18.03 12.89 6.43
C GLU A 274 19.10 13.18 7.49
N ALA A 275 18.91 14.23 8.29
CA ALA A 275 19.87 14.63 9.31
C ALA A 275 20.10 13.51 10.34
N VAL A 276 19.03 12.79 10.72
CA VAL A 276 19.13 11.66 11.64
C VAL A 276 19.86 10.47 11.00
N LEU A 277 19.58 10.14 9.73
CA LEU A 277 20.30 9.07 9.04
C LEU A 277 21.80 9.36 8.93
N ARG A 278 22.17 10.62 8.63
CA ARG A 278 23.59 11.04 8.59
C ARG A 278 24.25 11.00 9.97
N ALA A 279 23.52 11.25 11.06
CA ALA A 279 24.06 11.19 12.41
C ALA A 279 24.59 9.80 12.80
N VAL A 280 24.20 8.73 12.09
CA VAL A 280 24.79 7.39 12.26
C VAL A 280 26.29 7.40 11.92
N GLY A 281 26.73 8.26 11.00
CA GLY A 281 28.15 8.43 10.67
C GLY A 281 29.00 8.97 11.82
N GLU A 282 28.39 9.65 12.78
CA GLU A 282 29.06 10.27 13.93
C GLU A 282 29.15 9.34 15.15
N LEU A 283 28.47 8.18 15.11
CA LEU A 283 28.53 7.19 16.17
C LEU A 283 29.92 6.54 16.25
N SER A 284 30.38 6.29 17.48
CA SER A 284 31.55 5.41 17.71
C SER A 284 31.28 3.99 17.20
N GLU A 285 32.32 3.19 16.99
CA GLU A 285 32.15 1.78 16.58
C GLU A 285 31.27 0.99 17.55
N ASP A 286 31.50 1.14 18.86
CA ASP A 286 30.69 0.46 19.88
C ASP A 286 29.23 0.91 19.85
N ALA A 287 28.97 2.22 19.71
CA ALA A 287 27.61 2.75 19.63
C ALA A 287 26.87 2.30 18.36
N ALA A 288 27.59 2.19 17.25
CA ALA A 288 27.06 1.68 15.99
C ALA A 288 26.79 0.17 16.04
N ALA A 289 27.66 -0.60 16.72
CA ALA A 289 27.44 -2.02 16.97
C ALA A 289 26.21 -2.25 17.86
N ASP A 290 26.03 -1.43 18.91
CA ASP A 290 24.84 -1.44 19.75
C ASP A 290 23.56 -1.11 18.96
N LEU A 291 23.60 -0.07 18.12
CA LEU A 291 22.48 0.30 17.24
C LEU A 291 22.13 -0.83 16.28
N LEU A 292 23.14 -1.47 15.67
CA LEU A 292 22.94 -2.62 14.80
C LEU A 292 22.30 -3.78 15.58
N GLY A 293 22.82 -4.11 16.76
CA GLY A 293 22.29 -5.16 17.61
C GLY A 293 20.80 -4.99 17.85
N LYS A 294 20.38 -3.78 18.23
CA LYS A 294 18.98 -3.42 18.43
C LYS A 294 18.13 -3.48 17.18
N SER A 295 18.64 -2.95 16.07
CA SER A 295 17.95 -3.01 14.78
C SER A 295 17.68 -4.47 14.40
N LEU A 296 18.70 -5.33 14.52
CA LEU A 296 18.61 -6.74 14.19
C LEU A 296 17.70 -7.52 15.14
N ASP A 297 17.59 -7.16 16.42
CA ASP A 297 16.62 -7.78 17.33
C ASP A 297 15.17 -7.46 16.89
N VAL A 298 14.91 -6.25 16.39
CA VAL A 298 13.60 -5.90 15.83
C VAL A 298 13.37 -6.66 14.51
N TRP A 299 14.36 -6.74 13.63
CA TRP A 299 14.27 -7.59 12.43
C TRP A 299 14.02 -9.07 12.78
N ALA A 300 14.67 -9.60 13.82
CA ALA A 300 14.46 -10.98 14.28
C ALA A 300 13.02 -11.23 14.73
N SER A 301 12.45 -10.29 15.48
CA SER A 301 11.07 -10.38 15.97
C SER A 301 10.02 -10.17 14.87
N SER A 302 10.37 -9.45 13.78
CA SER A 302 9.54 -9.42 12.58
C SER A 302 9.52 -10.79 11.89
N GLY A 303 10.66 -11.40 11.54
CA GLY A 303 10.70 -12.68 10.83
C GLY A 303 10.36 -12.58 9.33
N ALA A 304 10.71 -13.63 8.57
CA ALA A 304 10.70 -13.60 7.09
C ALA A 304 9.31 -13.42 6.45
N ALA A 305 8.24 -13.84 7.12
CA ALA A 305 6.87 -13.65 6.64
C ALA A 305 6.32 -12.24 6.90
N LEU A 306 7.05 -11.45 7.68
CA LEU A 306 6.69 -10.09 8.11
C LEU A 306 7.70 -9.08 7.54
N ALA A 307 8.31 -9.39 6.39
CA ALA A 307 9.11 -8.45 5.60
C ALA A 307 8.39 -7.10 5.37
N GLY A 308 7.04 -7.08 5.38
CA GLY A 308 6.23 -5.86 5.36
C GLY A 308 5.70 -5.33 6.71
N VAL A 309 6.02 -5.95 7.85
CA VAL A 309 5.35 -5.70 9.16
C VAL A 309 6.31 -5.34 10.31
N GLY A 310 7.61 -5.12 10.04
CA GLY A 310 8.43 -4.25 10.92
C GLY A 310 7.81 -2.84 11.10
N LEU A 311 6.87 -2.53 10.22
CA LEU A 311 5.92 -1.46 10.28
C LEU A 311 4.62 -2.04 10.85
N GLY A 312 4.31 -1.78 12.12
CA GLY A 312 2.95 -1.95 12.62
C GLY A 312 2.04 -0.99 11.86
N GLY A 313 1.62 -1.37 10.66
CA GLY A 313 1.08 -0.46 9.65
C GLY A 313 1.96 0.79 9.49
N ILE A 314 2.66 0.93 8.36
CA ILE A 314 2.47 2.22 7.69
C ILE A 314 0.99 2.18 7.36
N THR A 315 0.15 2.66 8.29
CA THR A 315 -1.10 3.24 7.85
C THR A 315 -0.61 4.22 6.80
N PRO A 316 -0.99 4.10 5.50
CA PRO A 316 -1.11 5.33 4.73
C PRO A 316 -1.81 6.27 5.69
N ALA A 317 -1.24 7.46 6.00
CA ALA A 317 -1.86 8.40 6.93
C ALA A 317 -3.36 8.29 6.69
N PRO A 318 -4.16 7.75 7.64
CA PRO A 318 -5.41 7.05 7.34
C PRO A 318 -6.11 7.95 6.34
N PRO A 319 -6.37 7.51 5.08
CA PRO A 319 -6.92 8.43 4.08
C PRO A 319 -8.07 9.06 4.81
N ARG A 320 -7.97 10.37 5.10
CA ARG A 320 -8.85 11.02 6.07
C ARG A 320 -10.22 10.55 5.64
N GLN A 321 -10.81 9.63 6.41
CA GLN A 321 -12.04 9.01 5.95
C GLN A 321 -12.94 10.20 5.83
N ARG A 322 -13.32 10.51 4.58
CA ARG A 322 -14.20 11.61 4.24
C ARG A 322 -15.22 11.63 5.38
N PRO A 323 -15.21 12.63 6.28
CA PRO A 323 -16.23 12.71 7.29
C PRO A 323 -17.51 12.49 6.52
N ALA A 324 -18.31 11.48 6.92
CA ALA A 324 -19.53 11.12 6.20
C ALA A 324 -20.17 12.44 5.77
N ASP A 325 -20.36 12.62 4.45
CA ASP A 325 -20.77 13.91 3.88
C ASP A 325 -21.85 14.44 4.83
N PRO A 326 -21.66 15.60 5.49
CA PRO A 326 -22.62 16.07 6.49
C PRO A 326 -24.05 16.03 5.93
N MET A 327 -24.17 16.20 4.61
CA MET A 327 -25.41 16.10 3.85
C MET A 327 -26.01 14.69 3.82
N ASP A 328 -25.23 13.61 3.89
CA ASP A 328 -25.71 12.24 4.00
C ASP A 328 -26.44 12.01 5.33
N ALA A 329 -25.94 12.57 6.43
CA ALA A 329 -26.65 12.51 7.73
C ALA A 329 -27.99 13.27 7.68
N PHE A 330 -28.05 14.39 6.96
CA PHE A 330 -29.30 15.13 6.71
C PHE A 330 -30.27 14.33 5.82
N ARG A 331 -29.78 13.73 4.74
CA ARG A 331 -30.57 12.86 3.84
C ARG A 331 -31.11 11.63 4.59
N GLU A 332 -30.29 10.98 5.41
CA GLU A 332 -30.70 9.85 6.26
C GLU A 332 -31.73 10.25 7.33
N ALA A 333 -31.65 11.49 7.82
CA ALA A 333 -32.66 12.07 8.71
C ALA A 333 -33.95 12.51 7.97
N GLY A 334 -34.03 12.32 6.65
CA GLY A 334 -35.19 12.70 5.83
C GLY A 334 -35.28 14.21 5.56
N VAL A 335 -34.20 14.96 5.77
CA VAL A 335 -34.10 16.38 5.40
C VAL A 335 -33.77 16.46 3.91
N GLU A 336 -34.60 17.19 3.17
CA GLU A 336 -34.37 17.45 1.76
C GLU A 336 -33.15 18.38 1.61
N VAL A 337 -32.09 17.85 1.04
CA VAL A 337 -30.86 18.58 0.71
C VAL A 337 -30.93 18.96 -0.75
N VAL A 338 -31.01 20.25 -1.03
CA VAL A 338 -30.92 20.83 -2.39
C VAL A 338 -29.49 21.30 -2.58
N THR A 339 -28.74 20.69 -3.50
CA THR A 339 -27.42 21.21 -3.89
C THR A 339 -27.56 22.32 -4.93
N LEU A 340 -26.48 23.05 -5.21
CA LEU A 340 -26.47 24.03 -6.30
C LEU A 340 -26.82 23.39 -7.66
N ASP A 341 -26.52 22.10 -7.85
CA ASP A 341 -26.88 21.34 -9.04
C ASP A 341 -28.38 21.03 -9.15
N ASP A 342 -29.09 21.03 -8.01
CA ASP A 342 -30.54 20.83 -7.93
C ASP A 342 -31.32 22.13 -8.15
N LEU A 343 -30.64 23.28 -8.14
CA LEU A 343 -31.24 24.56 -8.45
C LEU A 343 -31.26 24.74 -9.98
N ASP A 344 -32.45 24.92 -10.55
CA ASP A 344 -32.63 25.45 -11.90
C ASP A 344 -32.15 26.91 -11.93
N LEU A 345 -30.84 27.11 -11.95
CA LEU A 345 -30.23 28.41 -12.07
C LEU A 345 -30.64 29.02 -13.42
N PRO A 346 -31.03 30.31 -13.46
CA PRO A 346 -31.21 31.03 -14.72
C PRO A 346 -29.98 30.87 -15.62
N LYS A 347 -30.17 30.71 -16.93
CA LYS A 347 -29.08 30.44 -17.92
C LYS A 347 -27.97 31.50 -17.95
N ASP A 348 -28.20 32.64 -17.31
CA ASP A 348 -27.31 33.79 -17.17
C ASP A 348 -26.49 33.79 -15.87
N VAL A 349 -26.70 32.83 -14.97
CA VAL A 349 -25.87 32.66 -13.77
C VAL A 349 -24.78 31.63 -14.08
N ASP A 350 -23.53 32.10 -14.12
CA ASP A 350 -22.37 31.22 -14.23
C ASP A 350 -22.10 30.56 -12.87
N PRO A 351 -22.33 29.24 -12.71
CA PRO A 351 -22.11 28.55 -11.44
C PRO A 351 -20.64 28.61 -10.98
N TYR A 352 -19.71 28.94 -11.89
CA TYR A 352 -18.30 29.20 -11.55
C TYR A 352 -18.14 30.27 -10.45
N CYS A 353 -19.00 31.30 -10.43
CA CYS A 353 -18.92 32.37 -9.43
C CYS A 353 -19.36 31.94 -8.01
N LEU A 354 -19.91 30.74 -7.87
CA LEU A 354 -20.45 30.21 -6.61
C LEU A 354 -19.59 29.11 -6.00
N ALA A 355 -18.57 28.64 -6.74
CA ALA A 355 -17.61 27.65 -6.27
C ALA A 355 -16.32 28.30 -5.77
N PRO A 356 -15.57 27.65 -4.86
CA PRO A 356 -14.23 28.06 -4.50
C PRO A 356 -13.32 28.17 -5.72
N ASN A 357 -12.67 29.32 -5.89
CA ASN A 357 -11.86 29.63 -7.05
C ASN A 357 -10.37 29.74 -6.69
N TYR A 358 -9.54 29.18 -7.55
CA TYR A 358 -8.10 29.27 -7.45
C TYR A 358 -7.56 30.11 -8.59
N GLY A 359 -6.54 30.92 -8.31
CA GLY A 359 -5.65 31.45 -9.32
C GLY A 359 -4.46 30.53 -9.52
N VAL A 360 -3.69 30.75 -10.60
CA VAL A 360 -2.49 29.96 -10.90
C VAL A 360 -1.25 30.85 -11.03
N THR A 361 -0.15 30.43 -10.43
CA THR A 361 1.19 30.98 -10.66
C THR A 361 2.02 29.98 -11.45
N LEU A 362 2.63 30.44 -12.54
CA LEU A 362 3.50 29.63 -13.36
C LEU A 362 4.89 29.50 -12.71
N MET A 363 5.35 28.26 -12.55
CA MET A 363 6.68 27.90 -12.08
C MET A 363 7.28 26.82 -12.98
N GLN A 364 8.51 26.43 -12.66
CA GLN A 364 9.21 25.31 -13.30
C GLN A 364 9.72 24.36 -12.22
N THR A 365 9.61 23.08 -12.48
CA THR A 365 10.20 22.00 -11.68
C THR A 365 11.08 21.10 -12.56
N THR A 366 11.61 20.04 -11.98
CA THR A 366 12.44 19.06 -12.67
C THR A 366 11.82 17.67 -12.52
N MET A 367 11.73 16.93 -13.62
CA MET A 367 11.36 15.52 -13.65
C MET A 367 12.42 14.67 -12.90
N PRO A 368 12.08 13.43 -12.49
CA PRO A 368 13.05 12.52 -11.90
C PRO A 368 14.29 12.26 -12.79
N ASP A 369 14.16 12.40 -14.11
CA ASP A 369 15.24 12.24 -15.09
C ASP A 369 16.08 13.52 -15.33
N GLY A 370 15.83 14.58 -14.57
CA GLY A 370 16.56 15.85 -14.67
C GLY A 370 16.04 16.81 -15.74
N ARG A 371 15.02 16.43 -16.53
CA ARG A 371 14.43 17.34 -17.53
C ARG A 371 13.54 18.40 -16.88
N PRO A 372 13.50 19.64 -17.39
CA PRO A 372 12.58 20.65 -16.89
C PRO A 372 11.13 20.24 -17.18
N MET A 373 10.22 20.63 -16.28
CA MET A 373 8.78 20.41 -16.41
C MET A 373 8.03 21.68 -15.96
N PRO A 374 6.97 22.08 -16.67
CA PRO A 374 6.16 23.21 -16.25
C PRO A 374 5.37 22.86 -14.98
N MET A 375 5.20 23.84 -14.11
CA MET A 375 4.45 23.71 -12.87
C MET A 375 3.44 24.84 -12.72
N LEU A 376 2.22 24.52 -12.30
CA LEU A 376 1.22 25.50 -11.89
C LEU A 376 0.99 25.39 -10.39
N VAL A 377 1.17 26.49 -9.68
CA VAL A 377 0.86 26.59 -8.26
C VAL A 377 -0.51 27.23 -8.08
N LEU A 378 -1.44 26.50 -7.46
CA LEU A 378 -2.76 27.02 -7.13
C LEU A 378 -2.66 27.92 -5.90
N TYR A 379 -3.25 29.10 -5.96
CA TYR A 379 -3.47 29.97 -4.81
C TYR A 379 -4.96 30.28 -4.67
N PRO A 380 -5.49 30.35 -3.43
CA PRO A 380 -6.90 30.63 -3.23
C PRO A 380 -7.23 32.09 -3.61
N GLU A 381 -8.19 32.28 -4.51
CA GLU A 381 -8.74 33.62 -4.84
C GLU A 381 -9.96 33.96 -3.98
N THR A 382 -10.67 32.94 -3.51
CA THR A 382 -11.82 33.07 -2.62
C THR A 382 -11.52 32.50 -1.23
N GLU A 383 -12.24 32.95 -0.20
CA GLU A 383 -12.00 32.53 1.20
C GLU A 383 -12.29 31.05 1.45
N ASP A 384 -13.17 30.46 0.66
CA ASP A 384 -13.55 29.05 0.68
C ASP A 384 -12.61 28.16 -0.15
N ALA A 385 -11.68 28.74 -0.91
CA ALA A 385 -10.63 28.00 -1.60
C ALA A 385 -9.48 27.73 -0.61
N GLY A 386 -9.05 26.47 -0.54
CA GLY A 386 -8.04 26.05 0.41
C GLY A 386 -7.75 24.55 0.31
N ILE A 387 -7.04 24.01 1.30
CA ILE A 387 -6.67 22.60 1.28
C ILE A 387 -7.90 21.72 1.47
N GLU A 388 -8.82 22.13 2.36
CA GLU A 388 -10.07 21.44 2.62
C GLU A 388 -10.96 21.36 1.36
N ASP A 389 -10.97 22.41 0.53
CA ASP A 389 -11.71 22.39 -0.73
C ASP A 389 -11.06 21.46 -1.77
N LEU A 390 -9.73 21.51 -1.91
CA LEU A 390 -9.03 20.59 -2.82
C LEU A 390 -9.23 19.13 -2.38
N GLU A 391 -9.05 18.81 -1.08
CA GLU A 391 -9.32 17.48 -0.52
C GLU A 391 -10.77 17.02 -0.80
N ARG A 392 -11.72 17.95 -0.83
CA ARG A 392 -13.14 17.66 -1.08
C ARG A 392 -13.43 17.42 -2.56
N ARG A 393 -12.80 18.17 -3.47
CA ARG A 393 -13.12 18.16 -4.90
C ARG A 393 -12.23 17.24 -5.71
N THR A 394 -11.05 16.89 -5.21
CA THR A 394 -10.06 16.12 -5.95
C THR A 394 -9.68 14.84 -5.21
N ASP A 395 -9.07 13.92 -5.95
CA ASP A 395 -8.43 12.72 -5.45
C ASP A 395 -6.91 12.89 -5.34
N TRP A 396 -6.43 14.13 -5.25
CA TRP A 396 -4.99 14.42 -5.24
C TRP A 396 -4.33 13.96 -3.94
N GLU A 397 -3.06 13.59 -4.05
CA GLU A 397 -2.27 13.15 -2.90
C GLU A 397 -1.58 14.34 -2.22
N HIS A 398 -1.41 14.24 -0.89
CA HIS A 398 -0.55 15.17 -0.18
C HIS A 398 0.89 15.03 -0.67
N TRP A 399 1.49 16.16 -0.98
CA TRP A 399 2.75 16.21 -1.69
C TRP A 399 3.79 17.01 -0.91
N GLY A 400 4.70 16.28 -0.26
CA GLY A 400 5.81 16.84 0.51
C GLY A 400 7.07 17.09 -0.32
N LEU A 401 6.95 17.39 -1.62
CA LEU A 401 8.06 17.80 -2.53
C LEU A 401 9.17 16.77 -2.79
N HIS A 402 9.08 15.55 -2.27
CA HIS A 402 10.17 14.56 -2.32
C HIS A 402 10.06 13.54 -3.48
N ARG A 403 8.85 13.34 -4.03
CA ARG A 403 8.59 12.42 -5.14
C ARG A 403 7.60 13.07 -6.11
N MET A 404 7.74 12.83 -7.41
CA MET A 404 6.72 13.28 -8.38
C MET A 404 5.37 12.61 -8.06
N PRO A 405 4.26 13.36 -7.94
CA PRO A 405 2.95 12.76 -7.72
C PRO A 405 2.53 11.94 -8.94
N ASP A 406 1.55 11.06 -8.73
CA ASP A 406 1.02 10.23 -9.80
C ASP A 406 0.40 11.08 -10.92
N MET A 407 0.46 10.54 -12.13
CA MET A 407 -0.15 11.15 -13.30
C MET A 407 -1.60 10.72 -13.40
N ASN A 408 -2.52 11.70 -13.42
CA ASN A 408 -3.92 11.45 -13.71
C ASN A 408 -4.30 12.11 -15.05
N PRO A 409 -4.46 11.32 -16.13
CA PRO A 409 -4.81 11.84 -17.44
C PRO A 409 -6.28 12.21 -17.55
N ARG A 410 -7.06 12.33 -16.48
CA ARG A 410 -8.36 13.01 -16.50
C ARG A 410 -8.24 14.48 -16.13
N TRP A 411 -7.20 14.86 -15.40
CA TRP A 411 -6.86 16.26 -15.20
C TRP A 411 -6.22 16.85 -16.47
N ARG A 412 -6.72 18.02 -16.87
CA ARG A 412 -6.34 18.74 -18.08
C ARG A 412 -6.03 20.19 -17.77
N VAL A 413 -4.84 20.63 -18.18
CA VAL A 413 -4.54 22.05 -18.34
C VAL A 413 -4.87 22.43 -19.78
N ARG A 414 -5.89 23.27 -19.98
CA ARG A 414 -6.32 23.72 -21.31
C ARG A 414 -5.47 24.88 -21.77
N ALA A 415 -4.92 24.75 -22.97
CA ALA A 415 -4.09 25.75 -23.61
C ALA A 415 -4.61 26.03 -25.03
N ARG A 416 -4.65 27.30 -25.43
CA ARG A 416 -5.05 27.72 -26.78
C ARG A 416 -3.82 27.95 -27.64
N ILE A 417 -3.74 27.27 -28.77
CA ILE A 417 -2.57 27.35 -29.66
C ILE A 417 -2.47 28.74 -30.32
N ALA A 418 -3.61 29.32 -30.70
CA ALA A 418 -3.68 30.52 -31.53
C ALA A 418 -2.97 31.74 -30.91
N ASP A 419 -3.11 31.93 -29.59
CA ASP A 419 -2.53 33.04 -28.83
C ASP A 419 -1.55 32.57 -27.75
N ARG A 420 -1.22 31.26 -27.74
CA ARG A 420 -0.32 30.64 -26.77
C ARG A 420 -0.72 30.91 -25.31
N SER A 421 -2.01 30.84 -25.02
CA SER A 421 -2.55 31.17 -23.69
C SER A 421 -3.06 29.96 -22.92
N LEU A 422 -3.06 30.06 -21.59
CA LEU A 422 -3.76 29.12 -20.71
C LEU A 422 -5.23 29.52 -20.56
N GLN A 423 -6.12 28.54 -20.52
CA GLN A 423 -7.57 28.74 -20.44
C GLN A 423 -8.20 28.23 -19.15
N GLY A 424 -7.71 27.11 -18.62
CA GLY A 424 -8.29 26.52 -17.41
C GLY A 424 -7.62 25.24 -16.96
N LEU A 425 -7.98 24.81 -15.76
CA LEU A 425 -7.60 23.55 -15.15
C LEU A 425 -8.87 22.79 -14.77
N VAL A 426 -9.09 21.67 -15.45
CA VAL A 426 -10.32 20.88 -15.34
C VAL A 426 -10.02 19.39 -15.12
N HIS A 427 -10.93 18.69 -14.45
CA HIS A 427 -11.04 17.25 -14.53
C HIS A 427 -12.10 16.88 -15.57
N VAL A 428 -11.80 15.86 -16.36
CA VAL A 428 -12.66 15.37 -17.44
C VAL A 428 -13.28 14.04 -17.01
N GLY A 429 -14.60 14.03 -16.93
CA GLY A 429 -15.42 12.88 -16.55
C GLY A 429 -15.35 11.73 -17.55
N ALA A 430 -16.02 10.63 -17.20
CA ALA A 430 -16.05 9.42 -18.04
C ALA A 430 -16.81 9.60 -19.36
N ASP A 431 -17.70 10.60 -19.42
CA ASP A 431 -18.44 11.02 -20.61
C ASP A 431 -17.67 12.00 -21.50
N GLY A 432 -16.53 12.51 -21.03
CA GLY A 432 -15.70 13.47 -21.74
C GLY A 432 -16.05 14.93 -21.46
N GLU A 433 -17.05 15.19 -20.61
CA GLU A 433 -17.40 16.53 -20.16
C GLU A 433 -16.54 16.95 -18.95
N ASP A 434 -16.46 18.26 -18.71
CA ASP A 434 -15.79 18.79 -17.52
C ASP A 434 -16.69 18.59 -16.31
N ASP A 435 -16.22 17.84 -15.31
CA ASP A 435 -16.97 17.59 -14.08
C ASP A 435 -16.45 18.42 -12.89
N ILE A 436 -15.17 18.84 -12.91
CA ILE A 436 -14.57 19.74 -11.93
C ILE A 436 -13.74 20.79 -12.66
N GLU A 437 -13.93 22.06 -12.33
CA GLU A 437 -13.10 23.18 -12.81
C GLU A 437 -12.48 23.92 -11.63
N LEU A 438 -11.17 23.81 -11.45
CA LEU A 438 -10.46 24.46 -10.34
C LEU A 438 -10.03 25.89 -10.66
N TRP A 439 -9.79 26.17 -11.93
CA TRP A 439 -9.38 27.49 -12.41
C TRP A 439 -9.86 27.70 -13.83
N ARG A 440 -10.39 28.90 -14.09
CA ARG A 440 -10.72 29.43 -15.41
C ARG A 440 -10.02 30.77 -15.59
N ALA A 441 -9.35 30.94 -16.73
CA ALA A 441 -8.76 32.21 -17.11
C ALA A 441 -9.88 33.23 -17.37
N ALA A 442 -9.97 34.27 -16.53
CA ALA A 442 -10.91 35.37 -16.74
C ALA A 442 -10.59 36.17 -18.02
N GLU A 443 -9.30 36.24 -18.37
CA GLU A 443 -8.77 36.83 -19.60
C GLU A 443 -7.71 35.89 -20.20
N SER A 444 -7.39 36.01 -21.50
CA SER A 444 -6.34 35.20 -22.13
C SER A 444 -4.99 35.40 -21.43
N VAL A 445 -4.53 34.39 -20.67
CA VAL A 445 -3.21 34.40 -20.01
C VAL A 445 -2.15 33.91 -20.99
N SER A 446 -1.59 34.81 -21.79
CA SER A 446 -0.56 34.46 -22.79
C SER A 446 0.74 34.04 -22.10
N LEU A 447 1.29 32.90 -22.50
CA LEU A 447 2.54 32.38 -21.95
C LEU A 447 3.76 32.99 -22.67
N PRO A 448 4.85 33.28 -21.94
CA PRO A 448 6.15 33.55 -22.56
C PRO A 448 6.58 32.39 -23.47
N THR A 449 7.27 32.67 -24.59
CA THR A 449 7.69 31.65 -25.56
C THR A 449 8.38 30.45 -24.91
N ALA A 450 9.33 30.69 -24.00
CA ALA A 450 10.06 29.62 -23.32
C ALA A 450 9.14 28.72 -22.46
N ALA A 451 8.10 29.30 -21.84
CA ALA A 451 7.12 28.52 -21.09
C ALA A 451 6.23 27.73 -22.04
N TRP A 452 5.76 28.33 -23.14
CA TRP A 452 4.97 27.65 -24.14
C TRP A 452 5.71 26.43 -24.73
N ASP A 453 6.98 26.61 -25.11
CA ASP A 453 7.83 25.55 -25.64
C ASP A 453 8.00 24.40 -24.63
N LEU A 454 8.03 24.73 -23.34
CA LEU A 454 8.07 23.74 -22.26
C LEU A 454 6.76 22.97 -22.11
N PHE A 455 5.60 23.64 -22.19
CA PHE A 455 4.29 22.97 -22.22
C PHE A 455 4.14 22.06 -23.43
N ASP A 456 4.57 22.51 -24.61
CA ASP A 456 4.51 21.76 -25.87
C ASP A 456 5.45 20.54 -25.86
N SER A 457 6.66 20.68 -25.31
CA SER A 457 7.60 19.55 -25.24
C SER A 457 7.27 18.55 -24.13
N ALA A 458 6.85 19.01 -22.94
CA ALA A 458 6.54 18.13 -21.81
C ALA A 458 5.18 17.43 -21.96
N GLN A 459 4.18 18.12 -22.55
CA GLN A 459 2.78 17.68 -22.68
C GLN A 459 2.09 17.36 -21.32
N HIS A 460 2.78 17.61 -20.21
CA HIS A 460 2.35 17.36 -18.84
C HIS A 460 2.82 18.52 -17.96
N VAL A 461 2.03 18.83 -16.96
CA VAL A 461 2.25 19.94 -16.03
C VAL A 461 2.06 19.42 -14.62
N LEU A 462 2.98 19.76 -13.72
CA LEU A 462 2.80 19.51 -12.31
C LEU A 462 1.86 20.58 -11.77
N VAL A 463 0.75 20.19 -11.18
CA VAL A 463 -0.16 21.11 -10.51
C VAL A 463 -0.05 20.86 -9.02
N ALA A 464 0.17 21.91 -8.23
CA ALA A 464 0.27 21.79 -6.78
C ALA A 464 -0.40 22.97 -6.07
N GLY A 465 -1.02 22.74 -4.92
CA GLY A 465 -1.60 23.79 -4.10
C GLY A 465 -2.44 23.25 -2.94
N PRO A 466 -3.08 24.13 -2.15
CA PRO A 466 -3.00 25.58 -2.26
C PRO A 466 -1.68 26.17 -1.71
N VAL A 467 -1.30 27.35 -2.18
CA VAL A 467 -0.24 28.18 -1.59
C VAL A 467 -0.74 29.62 -1.51
N GLN A 468 -0.84 30.22 -0.31
CA GLN A 468 -1.43 31.57 -0.17
C GLN A 468 -0.67 32.68 -0.90
N LYS A 469 0.67 32.60 -0.96
CA LYS A 469 1.54 33.62 -1.56
C LYS A 469 2.60 32.93 -2.42
N PRO A 470 2.21 32.39 -3.59
CA PRO A 470 3.09 31.56 -4.39
C PRO A 470 4.36 32.29 -4.86
N ASP A 471 4.32 33.62 -4.98
CA ASP A 471 5.47 34.44 -5.38
C ASP A 471 6.47 34.69 -4.24
N ALA A 472 6.09 34.40 -2.98
CA ALA A 472 6.99 34.57 -1.86
C ALA A 472 8.05 33.44 -1.85
N LEU A 473 9.32 33.83 -1.73
CA LEU A 473 10.44 32.89 -1.72
C LEU A 473 10.25 31.83 -0.62
N GLY A 474 10.23 30.56 -1.02
CA GLY A 474 10.06 29.43 -0.10
C GLY A 474 8.62 29.14 0.33
N ALA A 475 7.60 29.85 -0.16
CA ALA A 475 6.21 29.60 0.21
C ALA A 475 5.73 28.19 -0.17
N LEU A 476 6.11 27.73 -1.36
CA LEU A 476 5.83 26.35 -1.81
C LEU A 476 6.53 25.32 -0.91
N GLN A 477 7.79 25.57 -0.54
CA GLN A 477 8.55 24.73 0.37
C GLN A 477 7.88 24.65 1.75
N ALA A 478 7.50 25.80 2.30
CA ALA A 478 6.82 25.88 3.59
C ALA A 478 5.47 25.15 3.58
N ALA A 479 4.69 25.27 2.50
CA ALA A 479 3.43 24.53 2.33
C ALA A 479 3.66 23.02 2.26
N GLY A 480 4.66 22.57 1.49
CA GLY A 480 5.04 21.16 1.41
C GLY A 480 5.52 20.60 2.76
N GLU A 481 6.31 21.37 3.52
CA GLU A 481 6.78 21.01 4.86
C GLU A 481 5.67 20.98 5.91
N ALA A 482 4.65 21.84 5.77
CA ALA A 482 3.46 21.84 6.61
C ALA A 482 2.50 20.68 6.29
N GLY A 483 2.73 19.95 5.18
CA GLY A 483 1.79 18.94 4.67
C GLY A 483 0.53 19.55 4.07
N GLU A 484 0.55 20.85 3.77
CA GLU A 484 -0.61 21.62 3.30
C GLU A 484 -0.74 21.66 1.77
N LEU A 485 0.05 20.84 1.08
CA LEU A 485 0.15 20.83 -0.37
C LEU A 485 -0.42 19.54 -0.93
N LEU A 486 -1.34 19.63 -1.88
CA LEU A 486 -1.81 18.54 -2.71
C LEU A 486 -1.23 18.71 -4.11
N ALA A 487 -0.96 17.61 -4.82
CA ALA A 487 -0.44 17.72 -6.17
C ALA A 487 -0.87 16.57 -7.10
N ILE A 488 -0.80 16.85 -8.40
CA ILE A 488 -1.04 15.90 -9.47
C ILE A 488 -0.17 16.24 -10.69
N VAL A 489 0.18 15.24 -11.50
CA VAL A 489 0.64 15.50 -12.88
C VAL A 489 -0.56 15.47 -13.82
N ALA A 490 -0.93 16.64 -14.35
CA ALA A 490 -2.01 16.82 -15.32
C ALA A 490 -1.48 16.83 -16.75
N ARG A 491 -2.31 16.44 -17.73
CA ARG A 491 -1.94 16.52 -19.16
C ARG A 491 -2.29 17.90 -19.72
N VAL A 492 -1.49 18.40 -20.65
CA VAL A 492 -1.85 19.59 -21.43
C VAL A 492 -2.82 19.19 -22.57
N SER A 493 -3.90 19.95 -22.72
CA SER A 493 -4.84 19.83 -23.84
C SER A 493 -4.77 21.08 -24.69
N PHE A 494 -4.32 20.93 -25.93
CA PHE A 494 -4.20 22.03 -26.88
C PHE A 494 -5.46 22.16 -27.74
N HIS A 495 -6.01 23.36 -27.80
CA HIS A 495 -7.23 23.71 -28.53
C HIS A 495 -7.00 24.80 -29.58
#